data_AF-A0A932H7J4-F1
#
_entry.id   AF-A0A932H7J4-F1
#
_cell.length_a   1.000
_cell.length_b   1.000
_cell.length_c   1.000
_cell.angle_alpha   90.00
_cell.angle_beta   90.00
_cell.angle_gamma   90.00
#
_symmetry.space_group_name_H-M   'P 1'
#
loop_
_entity.id
_entity.type
_entity.pdbx_description
1 polymer ?
#
loop_
_entity_poly.entity_id
_entity_poly.type
_entity_poly.pdbx_seq_one_letter_code
_entity_poly.pdbx_strand_id
1 'polypeptide(L)'
;VSGEIEYVGGIGPGSVSATLGGFPVRGVWFSTNRTGYWLMARPQFRSLQDLQSRKIGLSGLGGTNHVALMMALEKVSANPRDFTFVAIPAPQLLQSLESGFVDAVL
;
A
#
# COMPACT_ATOMS: atom_id res chain seq x y z
N VAL A 1 2.82 -20.50 -8.09
CA VAL A 1 2.25 -20.23 -9.43
C VAL A 1 2.72 -21.32 -10.36
N SER A 2 1.82 -22.19 -10.83
CA SER A 2 2.12 -23.43 -11.56
C SER A 2 2.33 -23.21 -13.07
N GLY A 3 3.06 -22.15 -13.47
CA GLY A 3 3.32 -21.86 -14.89
C GLY A 3 2.12 -21.37 -15.73
N GLU A 4 0.91 -21.32 -15.17
CA GLU A 4 -0.31 -20.89 -15.88
C GLU A 4 -0.44 -19.37 -16.10
N ILE A 5 0.40 -18.56 -15.46
CA ILE A 5 0.36 -17.10 -15.56
C ILE A 5 1.67 -16.61 -16.16
N GLU A 6 1.66 -16.19 -17.43
CA GLU A 6 2.86 -15.68 -18.10
C GLU A 6 3.14 -14.20 -17.79
N TYR A 7 2.11 -13.42 -17.46
CA TYR A 7 2.22 -12.00 -17.14
C TYR A 7 1.38 -11.63 -15.93
N VAL A 8 1.93 -10.78 -15.07
CA VAL A 8 1.21 -10.19 -13.95
C VAL A 8 1.25 -8.67 -14.09
N GLY A 9 0.10 -8.03 -13.94
CA GLY A 9 0.00 -6.59 -13.84
C GLY A 9 0.54 -6.12 -12.49
N GLY A 10 1.66 -5.39 -12.52
CA GLY A 10 2.24 -4.76 -11.34
C GLY A 10 3.69 -5.17 -11.09
N ILE A 11 4.53 -4.16 -10.86
CA ILE A 11 5.93 -4.33 -10.46
C ILE A 11 6.08 -3.66 -9.09
N GLY A 12 6.76 -4.32 -8.16
CA GLY A 12 6.92 -3.85 -6.79
C GLY A 12 7.53 -4.89 -5.86
N PRO A 13 7.26 -4.80 -4.54
CA PRO A 13 7.82 -5.71 -3.54
C PRO A 13 7.58 -7.19 -3.86
N GLY A 14 6.38 -7.55 -4.36
CA GLY A 14 6.05 -8.92 -4.74
C GLY A 14 6.94 -9.49 -5.85
N SER A 15 7.18 -8.72 -6.91
CA SER A 15 8.06 -9.15 -8.01
C SER A 15 9.53 -9.21 -7.57
N VAL A 16 9.98 -8.27 -6.73
CA VAL A 16 11.33 -8.29 -6.16
C VAL A 16 11.54 -9.53 -5.30
N SER A 17 10.60 -9.82 -4.39
CA SER A 17 10.64 -11.02 -3.55
C SER A 17 10.61 -12.31 -4.37
N ALA A 18 9.86 -12.36 -5.48
CA ALA A 18 9.86 -13.51 -6.38
C ALA A 18 11.23 -13.73 -7.03
N THR A 19 11.87 -12.68 -7.55
CA THR A 19 13.22 -12.78 -8.11
C THR A 19 14.25 -13.20 -7.05
N LEU A 20 14.18 -12.63 -5.84
CA LEU A 20 15.04 -13.04 -4.72
C LEU A 20 14.82 -14.49 -4.29
N GLY A 21 13.60 -15.00 -4.45
CA GLY A 21 13.23 -16.41 -4.23
C GLY A 21 13.65 -17.35 -5.37
N GLY A 22 14.35 -16.86 -6.40
CA GLY A 22 14.86 -17.67 -7.52
C GLY A 22 13.88 -17.86 -8.67
N PHE A 23 12.71 -17.20 -8.65
CA PHE A 23 11.78 -17.27 -9.79
C PHE A 23 12.32 -16.46 -10.98
N PRO A 24 12.24 -16.98 -12.22
CA PRO A 24 12.80 -16.33 -13.40
C PRO A 24 11.87 -15.24 -13.96
N VAL A 25 11.46 -14.28 -13.11
CA VAL A 25 10.60 -13.15 -13.50
C VAL A 25 11.42 -11.89 -13.76
N ARG A 26 10.96 -11.03 -14.69
CA ARG A 26 11.60 -9.76 -15.06
C ARG A 26 10.56 -8.67 -15.28
N GLY A 27 10.87 -7.43 -14.89
CA GLY A 27 10.09 -6.26 -15.26
C GLY A 27 10.35 -5.89 -16.72
N VAL A 28 9.30 -5.91 -17.56
CA VAL A 28 9.41 -5.66 -19.00
C VAL A 28 8.80 -4.33 -19.44
N TRP A 29 7.91 -3.75 -18.64
CA TRP A 29 7.20 -2.51 -18.97
C TRP A 29 6.68 -1.80 -17.72
N PHE A 30 6.67 -0.46 -17.76
CA PHE A 30 6.03 0.39 -16.75
C PHE A 30 5.11 1.38 -17.47
N SER A 31 3.86 1.49 -17.01
CA SER A 31 2.88 2.44 -17.55
C SER A 31 3.06 3.86 -17.02
N THR A 32 3.68 4.02 -15.85
CA THR A 32 3.90 5.33 -15.21
C THR A 32 5.32 5.43 -14.64
N ASN A 33 5.82 6.66 -14.51
CA ASN A 33 7.09 6.97 -13.83
C ASN A 33 6.90 7.55 -12.42
N ARG A 34 5.65 7.60 -11.94
CA ARG A 34 5.26 8.14 -10.63
C ARG A 34 4.17 7.26 -10.00
N THR A 35 4.18 7.16 -8.67
CA THR A 35 3.15 6.47 -7.89
C THR A 35 1.86 7.29 -7.88
N GLY A 36 0.76 6.69 -8.31
CA GLY A 36 -0.58 7.32 -8.34
C GLY A 36 -1.42 7.06 -7.08
N TYR A 37 -0.79 6.86 -5.91
CA TYR A 37 -1.48 6.56 -4.67
C TYR A 37 -1.92 7.83 -3.95
N TRP A 38 -3.09 7.76 -3.29
CA TRP A 38 -3.65 8.83 -2.47
C TRP A 38 -4.05 8.27 -1.13
N LEU A 39 -3.63 8.91 -0.05
CA LEU A 39 -4.11 8.60 1.30
C LEU A 39 -5.39 9.38 1.54
N MET A 40 -6.51 8.68 1.67
CA MET A 40 -7.81 9.28 1.96
C MET A 40 -8.14 9.10 3.44
N ALA A 41 -8.41 10.18 4.16
CA ALA A 41 -8.77 10.15 5.57
C ALA A 41 -10.18 10.71 5.78
N ARG A 42 -10.80 10.36 6.91
CA ARG A 42 -12.07 10.97 7.32
C ARG A 42 -11.89 12.48 7.59
N PRO A 43 -12.92 13.32 7.39
CA PRO A 43 -12.78 14.79 7.37
C PRO A 43 -12.25 15.45 8.66
N GLN A 44 -12.37 14.77 9.81
CA GLN A 44 -11.85 15.26 11.08
C GLN A 44 -10.32 15.21 11.18
N PHE A 45 -9.64 14.40 10.35
CA PHE A 45 -8.19 14.33 10.29
C PHE A 45 -7.69 15.32 9.23
N ARG A 46 -6.93 16.33 9.64
CA ARG A 46 -6.48 17.42 8.77
C ARG A 46 -4.98 17.42 8.54
N SER A 47 -4.25 16.64 9.32
CA SER A 47 -2.81 16.50 9.23
C SER A 47 -2.40 15.04 9.26
N LEU A 48 -1.18 14.77 8.80
CA LEU A 48 -0.58 13.44 8.93
C LEU A 48 -0.39 13.05 10.40
N GLN A 49 -0.09 14.03 11.27
CA GLN A 49 0.08 13.82 12.70
C GLN A 49 -1.21 13.31 13.35
N ASP A 50 -2.39 13.76 12.89
CA ASP A 50 -3.68 13.31 13.43
C ASP A 50 -3.92 11.80 13.17
N LEU A 51 -3.23 11.22 12.19
CA LEU A 51 -3.29 9.81 11.81
C LEU A 51 -2.30 8.93 12.60
N GLN A 52 -1.44 9.50 13.44
CA GLN A 52 -0.59 8.71 14.33
C GLN A 52 -1.48 7.88 15.28
N SER A 53 -1.12 6.61 15.44
CA SER A 53 -1.87 5.58 16.17
C SER A 53 -3.27 5.28 15.63
N ARG A 54 -3.70 5.91 14.52
CA ARG A 54 -4.98 5.64 13.86
C ARG A 54 -4.87 4.45 12.91
N LYS A 55 -6.00 3.81 12.64
CA LYS A 55 -6.06 2.66 11.73
C LYS A 55 -6.07 3.14 10.29
N ILE A 56 -5.08 2.74 9.51
CA ILE A 56 -4.96 3.00 8.08
C ILE A 56 -5.17 1.69 7.34
N GLY A 57 -6.26 1.60 6.57
CA GLY A 57 -6.58 0.46 5.73
C GLY A 57 -5.73 0.41 4.46
N LEU A 58 -5.20 -0.75 4.13
CA LEU A 58 -4.43 -1.00 2.91
C LEU A 58 -4.90 -2.30 2.27
N SER A 59 -4.86 -2.37 0.94
CA SER A 59 -5.23 -3.60 0.20
C SER A 59 -4.40 -4.83 0.57
N GLY A 60 -3.19 -4.65 1.10
CA GLY A 60 -2.34 -5.72 1.61
C GLY A 60 -1.07 -5.23 2.29
N LEU A 61 -0.68 -5.86 3.39
CA LEU A 61 0.59 -5.57 4.06
C LEU A 61 1.77 -6.15 3.26
N GLY A 62 2.82 -5.35 3.14
CA GLY A 62 4.02 -5.69 2.35
C GLY A 62 3.84 -5.51 0.84
N GLY A 63 2.65 -5.12 0.38
CA GLY A 63 2.37 -4.79 -1.02
C GLY A 63 2.98 -3.46 -1.46
N THR A 64 2.89 -3.17 -2.75
CA THR A 64 3.44 -1.93 -3.35
C THR A 64 2.89 -0.67 -2.71
N ASN A 65 1.59 -0.65 -2.40
CA ASN A 65 0.93 0.50 -1.78
C ASN A 65 1.39 0.71 -0.32
N HIS A 66 1.55 -0.35 0.45
CA HIS A 66 2.12 -0.31 1.80
C HIS A 66 3.57 0.23 1.77
N VAL A 67 4.43 -0.32 0.91
CA VAL A 67 5.83 0.12 0.81
C VAL A 67 5.92 1.56 0.31
N ALA A 68 5.08 1.96 -0.65
CA ALA A 68 5.00 3.34 -1.11
C ALA A 68 4.60 4.31 0.01
N LEU A 69 3.62 3.96 0.84
CA LEU A 69 3.22 4.77 1.99
C LEU A 69 4.35 4.89 3.01
N MET A 70 5.02 3.79 3.35
CA MET A 70 6.18 3.80 4.27
C MET A 70 7.27 4.76 3.78
N MET A 71 7.65 4.68 2.50
CA MET A 71 8.62 5.60 1.91
C MET A 71 8.14 7.06 1.91
N ALA A 72 6.85 7.30 1.69
CA ALA A 72 6.28 8.64 1.75
C ALA A 72 6.32 9.24 3.16
N LEU A 73 6.03 8.42 4.19
CA LEU A 73 6.14 8.81 5.60
C LEU A 73 7.58 9.14 5.99
N GLU A 74 8.53 8.28 5.64
CA GLU A 74 9.96 8.50 5.90
C GLU A 74 10.47 9.78 5.22
N LYS A 75 10.05 10.03 3.98
CA LYS A 75 10.42 11.24 3.22
C LYS A 75 9.98 12.53 3.92
N VAL A 76 8.90 12.51 4.68
CA VAL A 76 8.43 13.65 5.49
C VAL A 76 8.91 13.58 6.94
N SER A 77 9.93 12.76 7.24
CA SER A 77 10.50 12.55 8.57
C SER A 77 9.51 12.01 9.62
N ALA A 78 8.39 11.41 9.17
CA ALA A 78 7.51 10.68 10.05
C ALA A 78 8.05 9.26 10.26
N ASN A 79 7.93 8.72 11.47
CA ASN A 79 8.29 7.34 11.76
C ASN A 79 7.09 6.45 11.41
N PRO A 80 7.22 5.52 10.43
CA PRO A 80 6.08 4.69 10.05
C PRO A 80 5.56 3.78 11.16
N ARG A 81 6.37 3.53 12.20
CA ARG A 81 5.95 2.76 13.40
C ARG A 81 4.93 3.50 14.26
N ASP A 82 4.77 4.80 14.07
CA ASP A 82 3.78 5.60 14.78
C ASP A 82 2.38 5.45 14.17
N PHE A 83 2.22 4.65 13.10
CA PHE A 83 0.97 4.43 12.38
C PHE A 83 0.53 2.96 12.46
N THR A 84 -0.78 2.73 12.47
CA THR A 84 -1.34 1.36 12.53
C THR A 84 -1.90 0.98 11.17
N PHE A 85 -1.29 0.00 10.51
CA PHE A 85 -1.77 -0.49 9.20
C PHE A 85 -2.65 -1.73 9.35
N VAL A 86 -3.77 -1.76 8.62
CA VAL A 86 -4.72 -2.88 8.63
C VAL A 86 -4.93 -3.36 7.19
N ALA A 87 -4.76 -4.67 6.96
CA ALA A 87 -5.10 -5.25 5.67
C ALA A 87 -6.62 -5.33 5.50
N ILE A 88 -7.14 -4.71 4.44
CA ILE A 88 -8.56 -4.74 4.07
C ILE A 88 -8.63 -5.17 2.60
N PRO A 89 -9.47 -6.15 2.22
CA PRO A 89 -9.67 -6.48 0.81
C PRO A 89 -10.02 -5.23 0.00
N ALA A 90 -9.40 -5.05 -1.17
CA ALA A 90 -9.56 -3.84 -1.97
C ALA A 90 -11.03 -3.41 -2.21
N PRO A 91 -11.98 -4.33 -2.48
CA PRO A 91 -13.40 -3.96 -2.64
C PRO A 91 -14.05 -3.39 -1.37
N GLN A 92 -13.48 -3.64 -0.19
CA GLN A 92 -14.02 -3.25 1.12
C GLN A 92 -13.35 -2.00 1.70
N LEU A 93 -12.28 -1.47 1.07
CA LEU A 93 -11.54 -0.31 1.60
C LEU A 93 -12.46 0.89 1.84
N LEU A 94 -13.24 1.29 0.83
CA LEU A 94 -14.14 2.46 0.96
C LEU A 94 -15.18 2.25 2.07
N GLN A 95 -15.84 1.09 2.10
CA GLN A 95 -16.81 0.76 3.14
C GLN A 95 -16.18 0.77 4.55
N SER A 96 -14.92 0.32 4.68
CA SER A 96 -14.20 0.33 5.95
C SER A 96 -13.90 1.75 6.45
N LEU A 97 -13.68 2.70 5.52
CA LEU A 97 -13.53 4.12 5.84
C LEU A 97 -14.87 4.75 6.25
N GLU A 98 -15.93 4.48 5.48
CA GLU A 98 -17.27 5.02 5.72
C GLU A 98 -17.87 4.55 7.06
N SER A 99 -17.69 3.28 7.40
CA SER A 99 -18.13 2.71 8.68
C SER A 99 -17.30 3.19 9.89
N GLY A 100 -16.15 3.83 9.65
CA GLY A 100 -15.21 4.19 10.71
C GLY A 100 -14.44 2.99 11.28
N PHE A 101 -14.45 1.83 10.60
CA PHE A 101 -13.59 0.71 10.96
C PHE A 101 -12.11 1.07 10.82
N VAL A 102 -11.76 1.86 9.81
CA VAL A 102 -10.47 2.55 9.66
C VAL A 102 -10.68 4.07 9.56
N ASP A 103 -9.63 4.81 9.88
CA ASP A 103 -9.63 6.28 9.90
C ASP A 103 -9.09 6.88 8.60
N ALA A 104 -8.29 6.10 7.87
CA ALA A 104 -7.81 6.41 6.52
C ALA A 104 -7.63 5.13 5.68
N VAL A 105 -7.55 5.28 4.35
CA VAL A 105 -7.30 4.20 3.38
C VAL A 105 -6.37 4.63 2.27
N LEU A 106 -5.64 3.67 1.70
CA LEU A 106 -4.79 3.84 0.52
C LEU A 106 -4.83 2.62 -0.42
#